data_AF-A0A927M8X7-F1
#
_entry.id   AF-A0A927M8X7-F1
#
_cell.length_a   1.000
_cell.length_b   1.000
_cell.length_c   1.000
_cell.angle_alpha   90.00
_cell.angle_beta   90.00
_cell.angle_gamma   90.00
#
_symmetry.space_group_name_H-M   'P 1'
#
loop_
_entity.id
_entity.type
_entity.pdbx_description
1 polymer ?
#
loop_
_entity_poly.entity_id
_entity_poly.type
_entity_poly.pdbx_seq_one_letter_code
_entity_poly.pdbx_strand_id
1 'polypeptide(L)' 'MRWAKLRWRIEHDYRELKTSLGLDHYEGRTWQGWHHHVTLVSAAHAFLTPHRLARPKATAPA' A
#
# COMPACT_ATOMS: atom_id res chain seq x y z
N MET A 1 21.73 7.21 -8.10
CA MET A 1 21.16 6.96 -6.75
C MET A 1 19.64 7.22 -6.64
N ARG A 2 19.04 8.18 -7.37
CA ARG A 2 17.59 8.48 -7.30
C ARG A 2 16.67 7.31 -7.67
N TRP A 3 17.00 6.55 -8.71
CA TRP A 3 16.24 5.38 -9.16
C TRP A 3 16.17 4.25 -8.14
N ALA A 4 17.27 3.96 -7.45
CA ALA A 4 17.32 2.94 -6.40
C ALA A 4 16.41 3.33 -5.21
N LYS A 5 16.41 4.60 -4.83
CA LYS A 5 15.55 5.12 -3.75
C LYS A 5 14.06 5.09 -4.12
N LEU A 6 13.73 5.35 -5.38
CA LEU A 6 12.36 5.24 -5.89
C LEU A 6 11.88 3.78 -5.89
N ARG A 7 12.72 2.86 -6.38
CA ARG A 7 12.41 1.42 -6.36
C ARG A 7 12.19 0.91 -4.94
N TRP A 8 13.04 1.32 -4.00
CA TRP A 8 12.89 0.91 -2.60
C TRP A 8 11.56 1.38 -2.00
N ARG A 9 11.14 2.62 -2.28
CA ARG A 9 9.81 3.13 -1.86
C ARG A 9 8.67 2.30 -2.46
N ILE A 10 8.72 2.02 -3.76
CA ILE A 10 7.70 1.22 -4.44
C ILE A 10 7.61 -0.19 -3.83
N GLU A 11 8.74 -0.84 -3.56
CA GLU A 11 8.76 -2.17 -2.97
C GLU A 11 8.31 -2.19 -1.50
N HIS A 12 8.53 -1.10 -0.76
CA HIS A 12 8.03 -0.96 0.60
C HIS A 12 6.50 -0.76 0.61
N ASP A 13 6.02 0.16 -0.22
CA ASP A 13 4.59 0.41 -0.43
C ASP A 13 3.87 -0.86 -0.90
N TYR A 14 4.46 -1.60 -1.85
CA TYR A 14 3.89 -2.85 -2.36
C TYR A 14 3.79 -3.96 -1.29
N ARG A 15 4.79 -4.07 -0.42
CA ARG A 15 4.74 -4.98 0.74
C ARG A 15 3.62 -4.58 1.69
N GLU A 16 3.44 -3.29 1.91
CA GLU A 16 2.39 -2.78 2.78
C GLU A 16 0.99 -2.98 2.20
N LEU A 17 0.82 -2.74 0.89
CA LEU A 17 -0.39 -3.04 0.12
C LEU A 17 -0.78 -4.52 0.20
N LYS A 18 0.20 -5.43 0.10
CA LYS A 18 -0.05 -6.87 0.24
C LYS A 18 -0.46 -7.26 1.65
N THR A 19 0.32 -6.84 2.65
CA THR A 19 0.16 -7.33 4.03
C THR A 19 -0.94 -6.61 4.79
N SER A 20 -1.08 -5.29 4.64
CA SER A 20 -2.03 -4.48 5.41
C SER A 20 -3.37 -4.26 4.71
N LEU A 21 -3.38 -4.19 3.37
CA LEU A 21 -4.59 -3.89 2.59
C LEU A 21 -5.18 -5.10 1.89
N GLY A 22 -4.58 -6.29 2.03
CA GLY A 22 -5.16 -7.55 1.58
C GLY A 22 -5.16 -7.74 0.06
N LEU A 23 -4.17 -7.18 -0.66
CA LEU A 23 -4.03 -7.42 -2.10
C LEU A 23 -3.89 -8.93 -2.44
N ASP A 24 -3.35 -9.72 -1.50
CA ASP A 24 -3.21 -11.18 -1.58
C ASP A 24 -4.51 -11.94 -1.24
N HIS A 25 -5.42 -11.31 -0.48
CA HIS A 25 -6.63 -11.95 0.05
C HIS A 25 -7.83 -11.91 -0.90
N TYR A 26 -7.61 -11.73 -2.21
CA TYR A 26 -8.71 -11.75 -3.18
C TYR A 26 -9.07 -13.20 -3.55
N GLU A 27 -10.20 -13.68 -3.04
CA GLU A 27 -10.70 -15.05 -3.28
C GLU A 27 -11.68 -15.15 -4.46
N GLY A 28 -12.02 -14.02 -5.11
CA GLY A 28 -12.93 -13.99 -6.24
C GLY A 28 -12.30 -14.57 -7.52
N ARG A 29 -13.12 -15.13 -8.42
CA ARG A 29 -12.64 -15.73 -9.69
C ARG A 29 -12.99 -14.92 -10.93
N THR A 30 -13.58 -13.75 -10.74
CA THR A 30 -13.95 -12.85 -11.83
C THR A 30 -12.87 -11.81 -12.07
N TRP A 31 -12.58 -11.53 -13.35
CA TRP A 31 -11.65 -10.47 -13.76
C TRP A 31 -12.08 -9.08 -13.27
N GLN A 32 -13.37 -8.77 -13.37
CA GLN A 32 -13.93 -7.49 -12.91
C GLN A 32 -13.77 -7.30 -11.40
N GLY A 33 -14.08 -8.32 -10.60
CA GLY A 33 -13.89 -8.28 -9.15
C GLY A 33 -12.43 -8.09 -8.76
N TRP A 34 -11.49 -8.70 -9.49
CA TRP A 34 -10.05 -8.52 -9.25
C TRP A 34 -9.63 -7.09 -9.55
N HIS A 35 -10.07 -6.54 -10.69
CA HIS A 35 -9.79 -5.15 -11.05
C HIS A 35 -10.35 -4.16 -10.03
N HIS A 36 -11.57 -4.37 -9.55
CA HIS A 36 -12.17 -3.54 -8.50
C HIS A 36 -11.39 -3.65 -7.19
N HIS A 37 -11.01 -4.86 -6.79
CA HIS A 37 -10.19 -5.09 -5.59
C HIS A 37 -8.85 -4.35 -5.66
N VAL A 38 -8.10 -4.54 -6.75
CA VAL A 38 -6.81 -3.86 -6.97
C VAL A 38 -6.97 -2.35 -7.00
N THR A 39 -8.05 -1.84 -7.62
CA THR A 39 -8.33 -0.40 -7.68
C THR A 39 -8.63 0.17 -6.30
N LEU A 40 -9.48 -0.50 -5.51
CA LEU A 40 -9.83 -0.08 -4.15
C LEU A 40 -8.61 -0.11 -3.21
N VAL A 41 -7.82 -1.18 -3.27
CA VAL A 41 -6.59 -1.33 -2.49
C VAL A 41 -5.56 -0.24 -2.87
N SER A 42 -5.42 0.08 -4.16
CA SER A 42 -4.55 1.16 -4.63
C SER A 42 -5.04 2.55 -4.19
N ALA A 43 -6.36 2.78 -4.23
CA ALA A 43 -6.97 4.04 -3.77
C ALA A 43 -6.80 4.23 -2.25
N ALA A 44 -6.99 3.17 -1.46
CA ALA A 44 -6.75 3.19 -0.02
C ALA A 44 -5.29 3.53 0.30
N HIS A 45 -4.33 2.94 -0.42
CA HIS A 45 -2.91 3.27 -0.26
C HIS A 45 -2.59 4.72 -0.62
N ALA A 46 -3.13 5.23 -1.74
CA ALA A 46 -2.96 6.61 -2.15
C ALA A 46 -3.53 7.61 -1.13
N PHE A 47 -4.61 7.25 -0.43
CA PHE A 47 -5.18 8.05 0.65
C PHE A 47 -4.32 7.97 1.92
N LEU A 48 -3.89 6.78 2.33
CA LEU A 48 -3.15 6.58 3.58
C LEU A 48 -1.70 7.11 3.52
N THR A 49 -1.06 7.07 2.36
CA THR A 49 0.33 7.54 2.17
C THR A 49 0.55 8.98 2.65
N PRO A 50 -0.19 10.00 2.17
CA PRO A 50 -0.04 11.37 2.65
C PRO A 50 -0.45 11.52 4.12
N HIS A 51 -1.49 10.81 4.58
CA HIS A 51 -1.89 10.83 6.00
C HIS A 51 -0.81 10.29 6.95
N ARG A 52 -0.02 9.30 6.52
CA ARG A 52 1.11 8.75 7.28
C ARG A 52 2.35 9.64 7.24
N LEU A 53 2.57 10.35 6.14
CA LEU A 53 3.64 11.36 6.06
C LEU A 53 3.31 12.60 6.91
N ALA A 54 2.03 12.96 7.01
CA ALA A 54 1.56 14.07 7.81
C ALA A 54 1.47 13.74 9.32
N ARG A 55 1.32 12.46 9.69
CA ARG A 55 1.34 12.00 11.08
C ARG A 55 2.76 11.57 11.45
N PRO A 56 3.51 12.36 12.25
CA PRO A 56 4.78 11.88 12.80
C PRO A 56 4.48 10.59 13.56
N LYS A 57 5.22 9.52 13.29
CA LYS A 57 5.18 8.30 14.11
C LYS A 57 5.39 8.78 15.55
N ALA A 58 4.33 8.73 16.37
CA ALA A 58 4.47 8.99 17.79
C ALA A 58 5.59 8.07 18.27
N THR A 59 6.69 8.70 18.70
CA THR A 59 7.86 8.02 19.23
C THR A 59 7.36 7.01 20.24
N ALA A 60 7.55 5.71 19.97
CA ALA A 60 7.23 4.68 20.94
C ALA A 60 7.99 5.01 22.24
N PRO A 61 7.35 4.99 23.42
CA PRO A 61 8.07 5.23 24.66
C PRO A 61 9.14 4.14 24.86
N ALA A 62 10.26 4.59 25.40
CA ALA A 62 11.53 3.88 25.57
C ALA A 62 11.43 2.55 26.33
#